data_AF-A0A7C1QVT5-F1
#
_entry.id   AF-A0A7C1QVT5-F1
#
_cell.length_a   1.000
_cell.length_b   1.000
_cell.length_c   1.000
_cell.angle_alpha   90.00
_cell.angle_beta   90.00
_cell.angle_gamma   90.00
#
_symmetry.space_group_name_H-M   'P 1'
#
loop_
_entity.id
_entity.type
_entity.pdbx_description
1 polymer ?
#
loop_
_entity_poly.entity_id
_entity_poly.type
_entity_poly.pdbx_seq_one_letter_code
_entity_poly.pdbx_strand_id
1 'polypeptide(L)'
;MKADLPTRKKIKLNWFKSTCDFNIERKINIEYNANSVTYNKQNWDVIVKYILIKEGDPKDIPPNSPMTIYKNGLPFLFLTTSGTVGNKIISEEMIDDDLSVDDDIVQLTEGEPKITFEDAIKPKEHIEVRTRYDKIIRKINLENKLNNEIELIMNFKQTKDVSFVKSEPTPSETEVPNYQYNIKIPSEGNVKVTLELQAKIITRVTKLKSQFLKGTN
;
A
#
# COMPACT_ATOMS: atom_id res chain seq x y z
N MET A 1 -10.07 26.74 54.59
CA MET A 1 -11.10 26.11 53.74
C MET A 1 -10.41 25.50 52.53
N LYS A 2 -10.37 24.17 52.42
CA LYS A 2 -9.95 23.49 51.18
C LYS A 2 -11.15 23.50 50.24
N ALA A 3 -10.98 24.04 49.03
CA ALA A 3 -12.02 24.00 48.01
C ALA A 3 -12.12 22.58 47.46
N ASP A 4 -13.27 21.93 47.63
CA ASP A 4 -13.62 20.68 46.96
C ASP A 4 -13.84 20.97 45.47
N LEU A 5 -12.82 20.72 44.66
CA LEU A 5 -12.98 20.62 43.21
C LEU A 5 -13.63 19.26 42.90
N PRO A 6 -14.84 19.21 42.32
CA PRO A 6 -15.47 17.94 41.98
C PRO A 6 -14.62 17.21 40.93
N THR A 7 -14.12 16.05 41.31
CA THR A 7 -13.35 15.14 40.46
C THR A 7 -14.26 14.59 39.36
N ARG A 8 -13.94 14.97 38.11
CA ARG A 8 -14.44 14.37 36.85
C ARG A 8 -15.85 14.75 36.39
N LYS A 9 -16.04 16.03 36.05
CA LYS A 9 -16.66 16.33 34.75
C LYS A 9 -15.51 16.40 33.74
N LYS A 10 -15.47 15.50 32.75
CA LYS A 10 -14.56 15.64 31.61
C LYS A 10 -14.87 16.99 30.96
N ILE A 11 -14.08 18.03 31.28
CA ILE A 11 -14.17 19.31 30.60
C ILE A 11 -13.67 19.02 29.18
N LYS A 12 -14.60 18.83 28.23
CA LYS A 12 -14.28 18.96 26.81
C LYS A 12 -13.92 20.42 26.59
N LEU A 13 -12.66 20.77 26.77
CA LEU A 13 -12.14 22.04 26.27
C LEU A 13 -12.39 21.99 24.75
N ASN A 14 -13.20 22.90 24.21
CA ASN A 14 -13.26 23.10 22.76
C ASN A 14 -11.93 23.77 22.40
N TRP A 15 -10.93 22.98 22.01
CA TRP A 15 -9.54 23.46 21.92
C TRP A 15 -9.36 24.61 20.90
N PHE A 16 -10.26 24.75 19.94
CA PHE A 16 -10.52 25.94 19.12
C PHE A 16 -11.66 25.62 18.13
N LYS A 17 -12.35 26.64 17.61
CA LYS A 17 -13.29 26.51 16.47
C LYS A 17 -12.81 27.45 15.38
N SER A 18 -12.63 26.95 14.17
CA SER A 18 -12.11 27.73 13.04
C SER A 18 -12.74 27.22 11.74
N THR A 19 -12.95 28.16 10.81
CA THR A 19 -13.22 27.91 9.40
C THR A 19 -11.95 27.37 8.76
N CYS A 20 -12.08 26.36 7.91
CA CYS A 20 -10.96 25.76 7.22
C CYS A 20 -11.33 25.34 5.81
N ASP A 21 -10.38 25.47 4.89
CA ASP A 21 -10.42 24.78 3.63
C ASP A 21 -10.07 23.32 3.84
N PHE A 22 -10.65 22.47 3.00
CA PHE A 22 -10.59 21.03 3.19
C PHE A 22 -10.13 20.35 1.90
N ASN A 23 -9.11 19.52 2.03
CA ASN A 23 -8.59 18.68 0.96
C ASN A 23 -8.55 17.20 1.40
N ILE A 24 -8.79 16.30 0.46
CA ILE A 24 -8.72 14.86 0.68
C ILE A 24 -7.57 14.32 -0.17
N GLU A 25 -6.59 13.67 0.46
CA GLU A 25 -5.52 12.97 -0.24
C GLU A 25 -5.76 11.47 -0.14
N ARG A 26 -5.75 10.78 -1.28
CA ARG A 26 -5.92 9.33 -1.39
C ARG A 26 -4.74 8.70 -2.09
N LYS A 27 -4.24 7.59 -1.55
CA LYS A 27 -3.15 6.83 -2.14
C LYS A 27 -3.37 5.33 -2.02
N ILE A 28 -2.81 4.58 -2.98
CA ILE A 28 -2.74 3.12 -2.93
C ILE A 28 -1.26 2.76 -3.10
N ASN A 29 -0.76 1.82 -2.28
CA ASN A 29 0.61 1.34 -2.39
C ASN A 29 0.59 -0.13 -2.78
N ILE A 30 1.07 -0.43 -3.98
CA ILE A 30 1.09 -1.78 -4.55
C ILE A 30 2.53 -2.27 -4.56
N GLU A 31 2.78 -3.36 -3.82
CA GLU A 31 4.10 -3.97 -3.67
C GLU A 31 3.98 -5.50 -3.76
N TYR A 32 4.60 -6.08 -4.78
CA TYR A 32 4.63 -7.53 -4.95
C TYR A 32 5.96 -8.12 -4.48
N ASN A 33 5.87 -9.23 -3.76
CA ASN A 33 6.96 -10.18 -3.57
C ASN A 33 6.75 -11.45 -4.42
N ALA A 34 7.77 -12.32 -4.48
CA ALA A 34 7.79 -13.54 -5.28
C ALA A 34 6.60 -14.48 -5.03
N ASN A 35 6.02 -14.51 -3.82
CA ASN A 35 4.85 -15.33 -3.52
C ASN A 35 3.57 -14.61 -3.95
N SER A 36 3.37 -13.38 -3.46
CA SER A 36 2.15 -12.60 -3.72
C SER A 36 1.89 -12.40 -5.21
N VAL A 37 2.93 -12.16 -6.02
CA VAL A 37 2.78 -11.88 -7.46
C VAL A 37 2.08 -13.02 -8.22
N THR A 38 2.13 -14.25 -7.68
CA THR A 38 1.49 -15.45 -8.24
C THR A 38 0.09 -15.75 -7.68
N TYR A 39 -0.39 -14.98 -6.71
CA TYR A 39 -1.76 -15.14 -6.20
C TYR A 39 -2.77 -14.61 -7.21
N ASN A 40 -3.75 -15.46 -7.55
CA ASN A 40 -4.76 -15.14 -8.56
C ASN A 40 -5.51 -13.86 -8.25
N LYS A 41 -5.82 -13.61 -6.97
CA LYS A 41 -6.57 -12.44 -6.51
C LYS A 41 -5.87 -11.79 -5.33
N GLN A 42 -5.84 -10.47 -5.32
CA GLN A 42 -5.41 -9.63 -4.22
C GLN A 42 -6.36 -8.45 -4.06
N ASN A 43 -6.44 -7.93 -2.84
CA ASN A 43 -7.14 -6.69 -2.54
C ASN A 43 -6.13 -5.70 -1.95
N TRP A 44 -6.26 -4.44 -2.32
CA TRP A 44 -5.40 -3.37 -1.81
C TRP A 44 -6.22 -2.34 -1.06
N ASP A 45 -5.71 -1.92 0.10
CA ASP A 45 -6.36 -0.86 0.87
C ASP A 45 -6.03 0.50 0.26
N VAL A 46 -7.07 1.33 0.06
CA VAL A 46 -6.87 2.74 -0.24
C VAL A 46 -6.68 3.50 1.06
N ILE A 47 -5.58 4.23 1.16
CA ILE A 47 -5.29 5.06 2.31
C ILE A 47 -5.78 6.48 2.02
N VAL A 48 -6.66 6.99 2.88
CA VAL A 48 -7.14 8.37 2.87
C VAL A 48 -6.59 9.16 4.04
N LYS A 49 -6.25 10.42 3.80
CA LYS A 49 -5.99 11.41 4.84
C LYS A 49 -6.64 12.73 4.46
N TYR A 50 -7.04 13.47 5.48
CA TYR A 50 -7.70 14.75 5.36
C TYR A 50 -6.72 15.86 5.75
N ILE A 51 -6.64 16.89 4.92
CA ILE A 51 -5.81 18.07 5.15
C ILE A 51 -6.74 19.26 5.29
N LEU A 52 -6.76 19.84 6.49
CA LEU A 52 -7.54 21.03 6.79
C LEU A 52 -6.60 22.24 6.88
N ILE A 53 -6.88 23.27 6.10
CA ILE A 53 -6.12 24.52 6.11
C ILE A 53 -6.92 25.54 6.88
N LYS A 54 -6.51 25.83 8.12
CA LYS A 54 -7.24 26.74 9.01
C LYS A 54 -6.94 28.20 8.68
N GLU A 55 -7.92 29.08 8.87
CA GLU A 55 -7.71 30.52 8.82
C GLU A 55 -7.00 31.05 10.08
N GLY A 56 -6.20 32.12 9.93
CA GLY A 56 -5.52 32.81 11.04
C GLY A 56 -4.16 32.25 11.42
N ASP A 57 -3.69 32.62 12.63
CA ASP A 57 -2.32 32.36 13.09
C ASP A 57 -2.05 30.88 13.35
N PRO A 58 -0.91 30.31 12.89
CA PRO A 58 -0.50 28.94 13.14
C PRO A 58 -0.68 28.54 14.61
N LYS A 59 -1.35 27.40 14.82
CA LYS A 59 -1.56 26.83 16.13
C LYS A 59 -1.20 25.37 16.05
N ASP A 60 -0.25 24.97 16.87
CA ASP A 60 0.14 23.58 16.95
C ASP A 60 -0.93 22.78 17.67
N ILE A 61 -1.32 21.67 17.04
CA ILE A 61 -2.25 20.71 17.59
C ILE A 61 -1.48 19.41 17.77
N PRO A 62 -1.43 18.85 18.98
CA PRO A 62 -0.73 17.60 19.23
C PRO A 62 -1.28 16.47 18.35
N PRO A 63 -0.44 15.49 17.97
CA PRO A 63 -0.91 14.22 17.43
C PRO A 63 -1.92 13.57 18.39
N ASN A 64 -2.77 12.70 17.85
CA ASN A 64 -3.83 11.99 18.56
C ASN A 64 -4.92 12.90 19.17
N SER A 65 -5.03 14.16 18.71
CA SER A 65 -6.09 15.06 19.18
C SER A 65 -7.39 14.77 18.43
N PRO A 66 -8.51 14.53 19.12
CA PRO A 66 -9.79 14.29 18.46
C PRO A 66 -10.31 15.59 17.82
N MET A 67 -10.82 15.49 16.61
CA MET A 67 -11.49 16.58 15.91
C MET A 67 -12.83 16.12 15.34
N THR A 68 -13.71 17.08 15.11
CA THR A 68 -15.00 16.85 14.45
C THR A 68 -15.18 17.90 13.38
N ILE A 69 -15.36 17.47 12.14
CA ILE A 69 -15.69 18.33 11.02
C ILE A 69 -17.20 18.52 11.01
N TYR A 70 -17.64 19.77 10.90
CA TYR A 70 -19.05 20.13 10.80
C TYR A 70 -19.36 20.64 9.39
N LYS A 71 -20.45 20.16 8.81
CA LYS A 71 -21.01 20.67 7.55
C LYS A 71 -22.41 21.19 7.82
N ASN A 72 -22.67 22.45 7.49
CA ASN A 72 -23.95 23.13 7.77
C ASN A 72 -24.42 23.01 9.24
N GLY A 73 -23.47 23.08 10.18
CA GLY A 73 -23.74 23.00 11.62
C GLY A 73 -23.96 21.59 12.19
N LEU A 74 -23.97 20.56 11.34
CA LEU A 74 -24.09 19.16 11.76
C LEU A 74 -22.72 18.47 11.74
N PRO A 75 -22.42 17.60 12.71
CA PRO A 75 -21.21 16.79 12.68
C PRO A 75 -21.25 15.89 11.46
N PHE A 76 -20.20 15.97 10.63
CA PHE A 76 -20.07 15.25 9.38
C PHE A 76 -19.02 14.13 9.47
N LEU A 77 -17.87 14.39 10.10
CA LEU A 77 -16.78 13.43 10.19
C LEU A 77 -16.04 13.56 11.52
N PHE A 78 -15.69 12.42 12.12
CA PHE A 78 -14.88 12.34 13.34
C PHE A 78 -13.50 11.84 12.96
N LEU A 79 -12.47 12.59 13.34
CA LEU A 79 -11.09 12.31 12.98
C LEU A 79 -10.18 12.49 14.18
N THR A 80 -8.94 12.06 14.01
CA THR A 80 -7.84 12.31 14.93
C THR A 80 -6.71 12.98 14.15
N THR A 81 -5.97 13.88 14.77
CA THR A 81 -4.81 14.54 14.15
C THR A 81 -3.58 13.64 14.12
N SER A 82 -2.86 13.59 13.00
CA SER A 82 -1.47 13.10 12.97
C SER A 82 -0.48 14.20 13.36
N GLY A 83 -0.83 15.46 13.12
CA GLY A 83 -0.05 16.63 13.54
C GLY A 83 -0.44 17.90 12.78
N THR A 84 0.37 18.95 12.96
CA THR A 84 0.22 20.25 12.29
C THR A 84 1.51 20.67 11.60
N VAL A 85 1.38 21.33 10.46
CA VAL A 85 2.48 21.97 9.73
C VAL A 85 2.03 23.39 9.36
N GLY A 86 2.45 24.39 10.13
CA GLY A 86 1.99 25.76 9.98
C GLY A 86 0.46 25.89 10.19
N ASN A 87 -0.26 26.25 9.14
CA ASN A 87 -1.73 26.32 9.15
C ASN A 87 -2.44 25.03 8.71
N LYS A 88 -1.69 23.99 8.36
CA LYS A 88 -2.25 22.70 7.94
C LYS A 88 -2.41 21.79 9.13
N ILE A 89 -3.62 21.27 9.31
CA ILE A 89 -3.95 20.18 10.22
C ILE A 89 -4.07 18.92 9.37
N ILE A 90 -3.32 17.89 9.72
CA ILE A 90 -3.32 16.63 8.99
C ILE A 90 -4.02 15.59 9.86
N SER A 91 -4.99 14.86 9.30
CA SER A 91 -5.60 13.73 9.99
C SER A 91 -4.65 12.54 10.05
N GLU A 92 -4.99 11.56 10.87
CA GLU A 92 -4.45 10.21 10.73
C GLU A 92 -4.80 9.61 9.36
N GLU A 93 -3.96 8.67 8.93
CA GLU A 93 -4.22 7.83 7.75
C GLU A 93 -5.27 6.78 8.11
N MET A 94 -6.26 6.59 7.25
CA MET A 94 -7.35 5.65 7.43
C MET A 94 -7.58 4.87 6.14
N ILE A 95 -8.29 3.75 6.23
CA ILE A 95 -8.75 3.01 5.05
C ILE A 95 -10.00 3.71 4.51
N ASP A 96 -10.03 3.94 3.19
CA ASP A 96 -11.18 4.52 2.50
C ASP A 96 -12.13 3.39 2.05
N ASP A 97 -13.17 3.14 2.84
CA ASP A 97 -14.15 2.07 2.58
C ASP A 97 -15.02 2.31 1.33
N ASP A 98 -15.05 3.55 0.83
CA ASP A 98 -15.82 3.96 -0.33
C ASP A 98 -15.10 3.65 -1.67
N LEU A 99 -13.86 3.15 -1.58
CA LEU A 99 -13.08 2.68 -2.73
C LEU A 99 -12.75 1.19 -2.61
N SER A 100 -12.94 0.46 -3.71
CA SER A 100 -12.49 -0.94 -3.83
C SER A 100 -11.34 -1.05 -4.82
N VAL A 101 -10.36 -1.88 -4.49
CA VAL A 101 -9.21 -2.18 -5.34
C VAL A 101 -9.03 -3.69 -5.44
N ASP A 102 -9.50 -4.26 -6.53
CA ASP A 102 -9.33 -5.68 -6.84
C ASP A 102 -8.17 -5.86 -7.82
N ASP A 103 -7.32 -6.85 -7.59
CA ASP A 103 -6.16 -7.13 -8.42
C ASP A 103 -6.10 -8.61 -8.81
N ASP A 104 -6.31 -8.86 -10.10
CA ASP A 104 -6.36 -10.20 -10.67
C ASP A 104 -5.17 -10.49 -11.60
N ILE A 105 -4.69 -11.74 -11.60
CA ILE A 105 -3.82 -12.24 -12.68
C ILE A 105 -4.67 -12.47 -13.93
N VAL A 106 -4.26 -11.85 -15.04
CA VAL A 106 -4.89 -12.06 -16.36
C VAL A 106 -4.09 -13.08 -17.18
N GLN A 107 -2.77 -13.06 -17.07
CA GLN A 107 -1.90 -13.97 -17.80
C GLN A 107 -0.67 -14.31 -16.97
N LEU A 108 -0.27 -15.58 -16.99
CA LEU A 108 0.97 -16.06 -16.39
C LEU A 108 1.67 -16.98 -17.37
N THR A 109 2.91 -16.64 -17.70
CA THR A 109 3.79 -17.45 -18.55
C THR A 109 5.01 -17.82 -17.75
N GLU A 110 5.15 -19.12 -17.43
CA GLU A 110 6.29 -19.62 -16.68
C GLU A 110 7.56 -19.62 -17.55
N GLY A 111 8.66 -19.16 -16.98
CA GLY A 111 9.97 -19.23 -17.63
C GLY A 111 10.60 -20.61 -17.53
N GLU A 112 11.62 -20.86 -18.33
CA GLU A 112 12.42 -22.08 -18.20
C GLU A 112 13.30 -22.04 -16.93
N PRO A 113 13.30 -23.11 -16.11
CA PRO A 113 14.09 -23.15 -14.90
C PRO A 113 15.56 -23.39 -15.19
N LYS A 114 16.43 -22.49 -14.69
CA LYS A 114 17.87 -22.70 -14.61
C LYS A 114 18.20 -23.40 -13.30
N ILE A 115 18.89 -24.54 -13.38
CA ILE A 115 19.27 -25.35 -12.23
C ILE A 115 20.73 -25.07 -11.86
N THR A 116 20.96 -24.75 -10.59
CA THR A 116 22.29 -24.65 -9.96
C THR A 116 22.32 -25.49 -8.68
N PHE A 117 23.51 -25.80 -8.18
CA PHE A 117 23.68 -26.60 -6.97
C PHE A 117 24.49 -25.83 -5.93
N GLU A 118 24.00 -25.81 -4.69
CA GLU A 118 24.70 -25.29 -3.51
C GLU A 118 25.04 -26.47 -2.58
N ASP A 119 26.06 -26.31 -1.73
CA ASP A 119 26.39 -27.34 -0.74
C ASP A 119 25.34 -27.38 0.38
N ALA A 120 24.94 -28.59 0.78
CA ALA A 120 24.10 -28.78 1.96
C ALA A 120 24.96 -28.95 3.22
N ILE A 121 24.33 -28.76 4.38
CA ILE A 121 24.96 -28.98 5.70
C ILE A 121 25.48 -30.43 5.82
N LYS A 122 24.76 -31.40 5.23
CA LYS A 122 25.17 -32.81 5.23
C LYS A 122 26.04 -33.12 4.00
N PRO A 123 27.20 -33.78 4.17
CA PRO A 123 28.13 -34.05 3.07
C PRO A 123 27.56 -34.89 1.91
N LYS A 124 26.53 -35.71 2.19
CA LYS A 124 25.87 -36.56 1.19
C LYS A 124 24.79 -35.85 0.38
N GLU A 125 24.44 -34.62 0.77
CA GLU A 125 23.35 -33.85 0.19
C GLU A 125 23.89 -32.62 -0.55
N HIS A 126 23.16 -32.15 -1.57
CA HIS A 126 23.29 -30.82 -2.15
C HIS A 126 21.93 -30.12 -2.11
N ILE A 127 21.91 -28.82 -2.28
CA ILE A 127 20.70 -28.05 -2.49
C ILE A 127 20.60 -27.76 -3.98
N GLU A 128 19.60 -28.35 -4.64
CA GLU A 128 19.24 -27.99 -5.99
C GLU A 128 18.45 -26.67 -5.95
N VAL A 129 19.02 -25.62 -6.52
CA VAL A 129 18.41 -24.29 -6.63
C VAL A 129 17.89 -24.14 -8.05
N ARG A 130 16.57 -24.06 -8.20
CA ARG A 130 15.93 -23.78 -9.48
C ARG A 130 15.48 -22.33 -9.51
N THR A 131 16.02 -21.56 -10.43
CA THR A 131 15.62 -20.17 -10.66
C THR A 131 14.91 -20.06 -12.00
N ARG A 132 13.70 -19.52 -12.02
CA ARG A 132 12.97 -19.19 -13.25
C ARG A 132 12.46 -17.75 -13.20
N TYR A 133 12.21 -17.17 -14.37
CA TYR A 133 11.67 -15.82 -14.51
C TYR A 133 10.31 -15.90 -15.20
N ASP A 134 9.26 -15.71 -14.43
CA ASP A 134 7.88 -15.80 -14.89
C ASP A 134 7.43 -14.42 -15.37
N LYS A 135 6.69 -14.35 -16.48
CA LYS A 135 6.02 -13.13 -16.94
C LYS A 135 4.58 -13.16 -16.48
N ILE A 136 4.15 -12.10 -15.79
CA ILE A 136 2.83 -12.04 -15.17
C ILE A 136 2.17 -10.72 -15.58
N ILE A 137 0.97 -10.81 -16.17
CA ILE A 137 0.14 -9.65 -16.45
C ILE A 137 -0.96 -9.60 -15.40
N ARG A 138 -1.00 -8.50 -14.65
CA ARG A 138 -2.01 -8.23 -13.63
C ARG A 138 -2.92 -7.10 -14.05
N LYS A 139 -4.19 -7.17 -13.64
CA LYS A 139 -5.20 -6.16 -13.89
C LYS A 139 -5.79 -5.70 -12.58
N ILE A 140 -5.57 -4.44 -12.26
CA ILE A 140 -6.10 -3.77 -11.09
C ILE A 140 -7.37 -3.04 -11.51
N ASN A 141 -8.48 -3.37 -10.87
CA ASN A 141 -9.77 -2.72 -11.02
C ASN A 141 -10.01 -1.83 -9.80
N LEU A 142 -10.14 -0.53 -10.06
CA LEU A 142 -10.45 0.48 -9.08
C LEU A 142 -11.91 0.85 -9.22
N GLU A 143 -12.68 0.79 -8.15
CA GLU A 143 -14.10 1.12 -8.15
C GLU A 143 -14.39 2.22 -7.13
N ASN A 144 -15.17 3.21 -7.57
CA ASN A 144 -15.61 4.33 -6.77
C ASN A 144 -17.11 4.21 -6.46
N LYS A 145 -17.44 4.12 -5.17
CA LYS A 145 -18.83 4.03 -4.70
C LYS A 145 -19.45 5.40 -4.40
N LEU A 146 -18.66 6.47 -4.44
CA LEU A 146 -19.14 7.83 -4.22
C LEU A 146 -19.75 8.41 -5.49
N ASN A 147 -20.70 9.33 -5.28
CA ASN A 147 -21.38 10.07 -6.33
C ASN A 147 -20.58 11.26 -6.90
N ASN A 148 -19.28 11.32 -6.62
CA ASN A 148 -18.37 12.34 -7.15
C ASN A 148 -17.10 11.68 -7.71
N GLU A 149 -16.46 12.35 -8.66
CA GLU A 149 -15.14 11.94 -9.16
C GLU A 149 -14.10 11.96 -8.04
N ILE A 150 -13.17 11.01 -8.09
CA ILE A 150 -12.07 10.88 -7.14
C ILE A 150 -10.74 10.90 -7.90
N GLU A 151 -9.80 11.69 -7.38
CA GLU A 151 -8.39 11.60 -7.74
C GLU A 151 -7.64 10.78 -6.68
N LEU A 152 -6.80 9.85 -7.12
CA LEU A 152 -5.93 9.05 -6.25
C LEU A 152 -4.54 8.91 -6.84
N ILE A 153 -3.56 8.74 -5.95
CA ILE A 153 -2.18 8.45 -6.31
C ILE A 153 -1.92 6.95 -6.13
N MET A 154 -1.65 6.26 -7.22
CA MET A 154 -1.26 4.85 -7.20
C MET A 154 0.26 4.74 -7.25
N ASN A 155 0.84 4.19 -6.19
CA ASN A 155 2.27 3.94 -6.08
C ASN A 155 2.58 2.47 -6.37
N PHE A 156 3.54 2.21 -7.25
CA PHE A 156 4.08 0.88 -7.49
C PHE A 156 5.53 0.80 -7.07
N LYS A 157 5.82 -0.10 -6.15
CA LYS A 157 7.17 -0.32 -5.64
C LYS A 157 7.74 -1.62 -6.19
N GLN A 158 8.90 -1.53 -6.86
CA GLN A 158 9.63 -2.73 -7.30
C GLN A 158 10.26 -3.44 -6.11
N THR A 159 10.51 -4.74 -6.26
CA THR A 159 11.32 -5.50 -5.31
C THR A 159 12.42 -6.24 -6.06
N LYS A 160 13.43 -6.74 -5.33
CA LYS A 160 14.54 -7.51 -5.93
C LYS A 160 14.08 -8.75 -6.74
N ASP A 161 12.89 -9.26 -6.41
CA ASP A 161 12.34 -10.48 -6.98
C ASP A 161 11.19 -10.20 -7.97
N VAL A 162 10.69 -8.96 -8.08
CA VAL A 162 9.62 -8.59 -9.02
C VAL A 162 9.92 -7.23 -9.66
N SER A 163 10.13 -7.22 -10.97
CA SER A 163 10.37 -6.01 -11.77
C SER A 163 9.17 -5.68 -12.67
N PHE A 164 8.93 -4.38 -12.92
CA PHE A 164 7.92 -3.92 -13.87
C PHE A 164 8.53 -3.84 -15.27
N VAL A 165 7.87 -4.45 -16.25
CA VAL A 165 8.27 -4.41 -17.66
C VAL A 165 7.65 -3.15 -18.30
N LYS A 166 8.48 -2.29 -18.92
CA LYS A 166 8.06 -1.05 -19.61
C LYS A 166 7.37 0.02 -18.74
N SER A 167 7.75 0.16 -17.47
CA SER A 167 7.32 1.32 -16.69
C SER A 167 8.08 2.57 -17.14
N GLU A 168 7.35 3.63 -17.50
CA GLU A 168 7.91 4.98 -17.68
C GLU A 168 7.86 5.73 -16.33
N PRO A 169 8.97 6.36 -15.88
CA PRO A 169 10.31 6.38 -16.49
C PRO A 169 11.09 5.07 -16.32
N THR A 170 12.05 4.78 -17.19
CA THR A 170 12.87 3.57 -17.10
C THR A 170 13.53 3.40 -15.71
N PRO A 171 13.57 2.18 -15.14
CA PRO A 171 14.18 1.90 -13.84
C PRO A 171 15.62 2.42 -13.74
N SER A 172 16.00 3.05 -12.61
CA SER A 172 17.41 3.30 -12.29
C SER A 172 17.93 2.20 -11.35
N GLU A 173 19.18 1.76 -11.53
CA GLU A 173 19.76 0.63 -10.79
C GLU A 173 20.18 0.97 -9.35
N THR A 174 20.20 2.25 -8.98
CA THR A 174 20.73 2.76 -7.70
C THR A 174 19.69 2.96 -6.60
N GLU A 175 18.40 3.08 -6.94
CA GLU A 175 17.30 3.22 -6.00
C GLU A 175 16.14 2.31 -6.44
N VAL A 176 15.47 1.64 -5.50
CA VAL A 176 14.28 0.85 -5.81
C VAL A 176 13.23 1.80 -6.42
N PRO A 177 12.87 1.66 -7.71
CA PRO A 177 12.01 2.65 -8.35
C PRO A 177 10.60 2.58 -7.76
N ASN A 178 10.06 3.76 -7.43
CA ASN A 178 8.69 3.96 -6.99
C ASN A 178 7.94 4.75 -8.07
N TYR A 179 7.02 4.09 -8.76
CA TYR A 179 6.23 4.70 -9.83
C TYR A 179 4.97 5.32 -9.25
N GLN A 180 4.69 6.58 -9.59
CA GLN A 180 3.49 7.28 -9.15
C GLN A 180 2.60 7.59 -10.34
N TYR A 181 1.34 7.15 -10.27
CA TYR A 181 0.33 7.42 -11.27
C TYR A 181 -0.84 8.16 -10.63
N ASN A 182 -1.20 9.31 -11.19
CA ASN A 182 -2.42 10.01 -10.83
C ASN A 182 -3.58 9.40 -11.60
N ILE A 183 -4.53 8.81 -10.89
CA ILE A 183 -5.69 8.14 -11.47
C ILE A 183 -6.94 8.93 -11.11
N LYS A 184 -7.77 9.19 -12.11
CA LYS A 184 -9.11 9.77 -11.94
C LYS A 184 -10.14 8.67 -12.11
N ILE A 185 -10.94 8.42 -11.07
CA ILE A 185 -12.04 7.47 -11.12
C ILE A 185 -13.35 8.26 -11.20
N PRO A 186 -14.19 8.04 -12.23
CA PRO A 186 -15.47 8.72 -12.34
C PRO A 186 -16.39 8.37 -11.16
N SER A 187 -17.37 9.24 -10.94
CA SER A 187 -18.48 9.01 -10.00
C SER A 187 -19.18 7.68 -10.29
N GLU A 188 -19.41 6.87 -9.25
CA GLU A 188 -20.09 5.56 -9.33
C GLU A 188 -19.53 4.65 -10.45
N GLY A 189 -18.22 4.74 -10.71
CA GLY A 189 -17.59 4.10 -11.86
C GLY A 189 -16.32 3.33 -11.52
N ASN A 190 -15.69 2.77 -12.56
CA ASN A 190 -14.44 2.01 -12.42
C ASN A 190 -13.36 2.41 -13.43
N VAL A 191 -12.11 2.16 -13.05
CA VAL A 191 -10.93 2.31 -13.89
C VAL A 191 -10.09 1.04 -13.79
N LYS A 192 -9.48 0.65 -14.90
CA LYS A 192 -8.63 -0.54 -15.00
C LYS A 192 -7.21 -0.15 -15.32
N VAL A 193 -6.26 -0.66 -14.54
CA VAL A 193 -4.82 -0.53 -14.78
C VAL A 193 -4.26 -1.90 -15.07
N THR A 194 -3.47 -2.03 -16.14
CA THR A 194 -2.80 -3.28 -16.49
C THR A 194 -1.31 -3.14 -16.23
N LEU A 195 -0.73 -4.12 -15.56
CA LEU A 195 0.70 -4.18 -15.24
C LEU A 195 1.32 -5.42 -15.87
N GLU A 196 2.46 -5.25 -16.51
CA GLU A 196 3.31 -6.33 -16.96
C GLU A 196 4.50 -6.48 -16.00
N LEU A 197 4.65 -7.66 -15.41
CA LEU A 197 5.61 -7.97 -14.37
C LEU A 197 6.55 -9.10 -14.82
N GLN A 198 7.79 -9.04 -14.37
CA GLN A 198 8.72 -10.16 -14.41
C GLN A 198 9.08 -10.56 -12.97
N ALA A 199 8.74 -11.79 -12.60
CA ALA A 199 8.95 -12.33 -11.27
C ALA A 199 10.06 -13.39 -11.27
N LYS A 200 11.06 -13.22 -10.41
CA LYS A 200 12.11 -14.20 -10.15
C LYS A 200 11.63 -15.20 -9.11
N ILE A 201 11.38 -16.44 -9.53
CA ILE A 201 10.96 -17.52 -8.66
C ILE A 201 12.17 -18.42 -8.36
N ILE A 202 12.48 -18.58 -7.07
CA ILE A 202 13.58 -19.42 -6.59
C ILE A 202 12.99 -20.55 -5.74
N THR A 203 13.21 -21.80 -6.16
CA THR A 203 12.88 -22.98 -5.37
C THR A 203 14.16 -23.72 -4.98
N ARG A 204 14.22 -24.18 -3.72
CA ARG A 204 15.35 -24.92 -3.17
C ARG A 204 14.88 -26.30 -2.74
N VAL A 205 15.53 -27.35 -3.23
CA VAL A 205 15.21 -28.73 -2.86
C VAL A 205 16.49 -29.44 -2.45
N THR A 206 16.53 -29.96 -1.23
CA THR A 206 17.63 -30.80 -0.77
C THR A 206 17.56 -32.15 -1.47
N LYS A 207 18.65 -32.57 -2.11
CA LYS A 207 18.78 -33.86 -2.79
C LYS A 207 20.07 -34.56 -2.41
N LEU A 208 20.10 -35.88 -2.50
CA LEU A 208 21.34 -36.65 -2.38
C LEU A 208 22.25 -36.39 -3.59
N LYS A 209 23.56 -36.19 -3.35
CA LYS A 209 24.52 -36.05 -4.46
C LYS A 209 24.52 -37.33 -5.28
N SER A 210 24.58 -37.20 -6.61
CA SER A 210 24.48 -38.33 -7.56
C SER A 210 25.47 -39.46 -7.28
N GLN A 211 26.65 -39.13 -6.75
CA GLN A 211 27.67 -40.09 -6.31
C GLN A 211 27.23 -41.03 -5.18
N PHE A 212 26.18 -40.68 -4.42
CA PHE A 212 25.62 -41.49 -3.33
C PHE A 212 24.31 -42.21 -3.71
N LEU A 213 23.83 -42.06 -4.95
CA LEU A 213 22.61 -42.74 -5.44
C LEU A 213 22.85 -44.17 -5.93
N LYS A 214 24.11 -44.64 -6.01
CA LYS A 214 24.43 -46.04 -6.36
C LYS A 214 24.19 -46.95 -5.14
N GLY A 215 23.07 -47.64 -5.11
CA GLY A 215 22.78 -48.66 -4.08
C GLY A 215 21.33 -49.13 -3.93
N THR A 216 20.37 -48.59 -4.69
CA THR A 216 18.98 -49.08 -4.70
C THR A 216 18.66 -49.68 -6.06
N ASN A 217 19.06 -50.93 -6.24
CA ASN A 217 18.38 -51.87 -7.13
C ASN A 217 17.67 -52.89 -6.24
#